data_AF-A0AAE3KXP2-F1
#
_entry.id   AF-A0AAE3KXP2-F1
#
_cell.length_a   1.000
_cell.length_b   1.000
_cell.length_c   1.000
_cell.angle_alpha   90.00
_cell.angle_beta   90.00
_cell.angle_gamma   90.00
#
_symmetry.space_group_name_H-M   'P 1'
#
loop_
_entity.id
_entity.type
_entity.pdbx_description
1 polymer ?
#
loop_
_entity_poly.entity_id
_entity_poly.type
_entity_poly.pdbx_seq_one_letter_code
_entity_poly.pdbx_strand_id
1 'polypeptide(L)' 'MVFEYELLPANSPLLGLGNVLLTPHIAFLSEESLDECTSVTVDNIRQFLKGSPQNVIDSEVFQ' A
#
# COMPACT_ATOMS: atom_id res chain seq x y z
N MET A 1 -4.93 -5.28 9.48
CA MET A 1 -6.31 -5.64 9.09
C MET A 1 -6.77 -4.64 8.04
N VAL A 2 -7.43 -5.10 6.98
CA VAL A 2 -7.97 -4.26 5.90
C VAL A 2 -9.49 -4.38 5.91
N PHE A 3 -10.18 -3.35 5.42
CA PHE A 3 -11.64 -3.32 5.34
C PHE A 3 -12.06 -3.18 3.87
N GLU A 4 -13.27 -3.61 3.54
CA GLU A 4 -13.82 -3.41 2.20
C GLU A 4 -13.99 -1.91 1.86
N TYR A 5 -14.33 -1.09 2.86
CA TYR A 5 -14.40 0.36 2.73
C TYR A 5 -13.35 1.01 3.63
N GLU A 6 -12.43 1.75 3.01
CA GLU A 6 -11.47 2.58 3.72
C GLU A 6 -12.22 3.75 4.37
N LEU A 7 -12.14 3.79 5.71
CA LEU A 7 -13.07 4.44 6.65
C LEU A 7 -14.33 3.60 6.90
N LEU A 8 -14.27 2.86 8.01
CA LEU A 8 -15.37 2.01 8.44
C LEU A 8 -16.61 2.87 8.78
N PRO A 9 -17.80 2.56 8.24
CA PRO A 9 -19.03 3.28 8.59
C PRO A 9 -19.28 3.27 10.10
N ALA A 10 -19.78 4.38 10.64
CA ALA A 10 -20.02 4.52 12.07
C ALA A 10 -21.05 3.51 12.63
N ASN A 11 -21.92 2.97 11.77
CA ASN A 11 -22.88 1.92 12.11
C ASN A 11 -22.39 0.50 11.76
N SER A 12 -21.10 0.32 11.48
CA SER A 12 -20.55 -0.99 11.16
C SER A 12 -20.67 -1.96 12.33
N PRO A 13 -21.16 -3.20 12.10
CA PRO A 13 -21.29 -4.20 13.16
C PRO A 13 -19.94 -4.58 13.76
N LEU A 14 -18.84 -4.41 13.01
CA LEU A 14 -17.48 -4.72 13.46
C LEU A 14 -17.06 -3.84 14.64
N LEU A 15 -17.59 -2.61 14.76
CA LEU A 15 -17.31 -1.71 15.88
C LEU A 15 -17.93 -2.20 17.21
N GLY A 16 -18.92 -3.09 17.16
CA GLY A 16 -19.60 -3.65 18.33
C GLY A 16 -19.00 -4.96 18.86
N LEU A 17 -18.00 -5.53 18.19
CA LEU A 17 -17.42 -6.82 18.56
C LEU A 17 -16.36 -6.67 19.65
N GLY A 18 -16.67 -7.09 20.88
CA GLY A 18 -15.77 -6.98 22.03
C GLY A 18 -14.54 -7.90 21.99
N ASN A 19 -14.47 -8.80 21.03
CA ASN A 19 -13.39 -9.77 20.84
C ASN A 19 -12.51 -9.48 19.61
N VAL A 20 -12.59 -8.26 19.06
CA VAL A 20 -11.87 -7.88 17.84
C VAL A 20 -11.07 -6.60 18.07
N LEU A 21 -9.81 -6.59 17.63
CA LEU A 21 -8.97 -5.39 17.55
C LEU A 21 -8.91 -4.89 16.11
N LEU A 22 -9.33 -3.65 15.90
CA LEU A 22 -9.40 -3.00 14.59
C LEU A 22 -8.23 -2.03 14.41
N THR A 23 -7.54 -2.11 13.27
CA THR A 23 -6.46 -1.19 12.89
C THR A 23 -6.80 -0.52 11.56
N PRO A 24 -6.72 0.81 11.41
CA PRO A 24 -7.14 1.53 10.20
C PRO A 24 -6.10 1.43 9.08
N HIS A 25 -5.86 0.23 8.55
CA HIS A 25 -4.90 -0.04 7.46
C HIS A 25 -3.47 0.50 7.71
N ILE A 26 -3.04 0.60 8.96
CA ILE A 26 -1.69 1.08 9.34
C ILE A 26 -0.65 -0.03 9.46
N ALA A 27 -0.93 -1.22 8.92
CA ALA A 27 -0.01 -2.36 9.05
C ALA A 27 1.36 -2.13 8.38
N PHE A 28 1.40 -1.31 7.34
CA PHE A 28 2.63 -0.95 6.61
C PHE A 28 3.32 0.31 7.17
N LEU A 29 2.69 1.03 8.11
CA LEU A 29 3.06 2.40 8.45
C LEU A 29 4.14 2.43 9.54
N SER A 30 5.35 1.98 9.22
CA SER A 30 6.57 2.27 10.00
C SER A 30 7.43 3.31 9.29
N GLU A 31 8.33 3.97 10.02
CA GLU A 31 9.26 4.94 9.43
C GLU A 31 10.14 4.28 8.37
N GLU A 32 10.64 3.08 8.64
CA GLU A 32 11.49 2.30 7.75
C GLU A 32 10.77 1.91 6.46
N SER A 33 9.51 1.46 6.56
CA SER A 33 8.71 1.12 5.38
C SER A 33 8.38 2.35 4.54
N LEU A 34 8.16 3.51 5.15
CA LEU A 34 7.95 4.76 4.40
C LEU A 34 9.21 5.18 3.64
N ASP A 35 10.38 5.09 4.27
CA ASP A 35 11.66 5.39 3.63
C ASP A 35 11.96 4.42 2.48
N GLU A 36 11.73 3.13 2.69
CA GLU A 36 11.92 2.10 1.67
C GLU A 36 10.97 2.28 0.48
N CYS A 37 9.67 2.45 0.73
CA CYS A 37 8.67 2.70 -0.32
C CYS A 37 9.03 3.95 -1.14
N THR A 38 9.47 5.02 -0.48
CA THR A 38 9.90 6.25 -1.16
C THR A 38 11.13 6.00 -2.03
N SER A 39 12.15 5.35 -1.48
CA SER A 39 13.39 5.02 -2.19
C SER A 39 13.13 4.17 -3.44
N VAL A 40 12.37 3.08 -3.29
CA VAL A 40 12.01 2.16 -4.39
C VAL A 40 11.22 2.90 -5.47
N THR A 41 10.25 3.74 -5.08
CA THR A 41 9.44 4.51 -6.03
C THR A 41 10.30 5.46 -6.86
N VAL A 42 11.20 6.21 -6.22
CA VAL A 42 12.11 7.13 -6.90
C VAL A 42 13.05 6.37 -7.84
N ASP A 43 13.55 5.22 -7.42
CA ASP A 43 14.46 4.43 -8.26
C ASP A 43 13.76 3.79 -9.46
N ASN A 44 12.52 3.30 -9.29
CA ASN A 44 11.68 2.83 -10.41
C ASN A 44 11.54 3.91 -11.49
N ILE A 45 11.24 5.16 -11.09
CA ILE A 45 11.13 6.31 -12.02
C ILE A 45 12.48 6.57 -12.71
N ARG A 46 13.58 6.61 -11.96
CA ARG A 46 14.92 6.85 -12.51
C ARG A 46 15.29 5.80 -13.56
N GLN A 47 15.03 4.53 -13.26
CA GLN A 47 15.38 3.41 -14.12
C GLN A 47 14.50 3.34 -15.37
N PHE A 48 13.21 3.69 -15.24
CA PHE A 48 12.33 3.91 -16.39
C PHE A 48 12.88 4.97 -17.35
N LEU A 49 13.31 6.13 -16.84
CA LEU A 49 13.87 7.21 -17.67
C LEU A 49 15.18 6.83 -18.38
N LYS A 50 15.91 5.84 -17.86
CA LYS A 50 17.13 5.30 -18.47
C LYS A 50 16.87 4.19 -19.51
N GLY A 51 15.60 3.81 -19.72
CA GLY A 51 15.24 2.71 -20.63
C GLY A 51 15.44 1.33 -20.02
N SER A 52 15.63 1.21 -18.71
CA SER A 52 15.77 -0.06 -18.00
C SER A 52 14.74 -0.17 -16.86
N PRO A 53 13.42 -0.13 -17.17
CA PRO A 53 12.39 -0.16 -16.14
C PRO A 53 12.48 -1.42 -15.28
N GLN A 54 12.12 -1.30 -14.02
CA GLN A 54 12.15 -2.37 -13.01
C GLN A 54 10.79 -2.44 -12.31
N ASN A 55 10.49 -3.56 -11.66
CA ASN A 55 9.20 -3.79 -10.98
C ASN A 55 7.97 -3.59 -11.90
N VAL A 56 8.11 -3.96 -13.19
CA VAL A 56 7.03 -3.86 -14.20
C VAL A 56 5.96 -4.92 -13.92
N ILE A 57 4.70 -4.48 -13.81
CA ILE A 57 3.55 -5.36 -13.53
C ILE A 57 2.85 -5.76 -14.81
N ASP A 58 2.56 -4.77 -15.68
CA ASP A 58 1.98 -5.02 -16.99
C ASP A 58 3.10 -4.99 -18.04
N SER A 59 3.58 -6.17 -18.43
CA SER A 59 4.62 -6.30 -19.43
C SER A 59 4.14 -6.00 -20.85
N GLU A 60 2.83 -6.04 -21.12
CA GLU A 60 2.29 -5.84 -22.48
C GLU A 60 2.38 -4.37 -22.90
N VAL A 61 2.30 -3.43 -21.95
CA VAL A 61 2.49 -1.99 -22.19
C VAL A 61 3.93 -1.63 -22.58
N PHE A 62 4.89 -2.50 -22.26
CA PHE A 62 6.33 -2.27 -22.44
C PHE A 62 6.94 -3.08 -23.60
N GLN A 63 6.13 -3.82 -24.37
CA GLN A 63 6.53 -4.44 -25.65
C GLN A 63 6.42 -3.44 -26.81
#